data_AF-A0A1A6HH20-F1
#
_entry.id   AF-A0A1A6HH20-F1
#
_cell.length_a   1.000
_cell.length_b   1.000
_cell.length_c   1.000
_cell.angle_alpha   90.00
_cell.angle_beta   90.00
_cell.angle_gamma   90.00
#
_symmetry.space_group_name_H-M   'P 1'
#
loop_
_entity.id
_entity.type
_entity.pdbx_description
1 polymer ?
#
loop_
_entity_poly.entity_id
_entity_poly.type
_entity_poly.pdbx_seq_one_letter_code
_entity_poly.pdbx_strand_id
1 'polypeptide(L)'
;ILDKLLDGALTNDSSYFQNVTGCTNYYNILQCTELEDKGYYEKFLSLPQVREAIHVGNQTFSDGVEVEKYLREDTMQSVKSWLAEIMDHYKVLLYNGQLDIIVAAALTERSLMAMDWKGSQEYRKAKKIVWKIFESDKDVAGYVRNVGRFHQ
;
A
#
# COMPACT_ATOMS: atom_id res chain seq x y z
N ILE A 1 -0.42 -16.99 5.72
CA ILE A 1 -1.81 -16.93 5.19
C ILE A 1 -1.89 -15.96 4.03
N LEU A 2 -1.47 -14.70 4.20
CA LEU A 2 -1.43 -13.69 3.12
C LEU A 2 -0.76 -14.21 1.84
N ASP A 3 0.45 -14.75 1.97
CA ASP A 3 1.23 -15.29 0.86
C ASP A 3 0.45 -16.32 0.01
N LYS A 4 -0.07 -17.40 0.64
CA LYS A 4 -0.94 -18.37 -0.04
C LYS A 4 -2.20 -17.79 -0.68
N LEU A 5 -2.78 -16.73 -0.09
CA LEU A 5 -4.04 -16.18 -0.55
C LEU A 5 -3.87 -15.18 -1.69
N LEU A 6 -2.79 -14.40 -1.68
CA LEU A 6 -2.64 -13.24 -2.55
C LEU A 6 -1.27 -13.19 -3.22
N ASP A 7 -0.20 -13.15 -2.41
CA ASP A 7 1.16 -12.85 -2.90
C ASP A 7 1.74 -13.96 -3.78
N GLY A 8 1.84 -15.17 -3.22
CA GLY A 8 2.43 -16.34 -3.89
C GLY A 8 3.95 -16.29 -4.01
N ALA A 9 4.63 -15.27 -3.48
CA ALA A 9 6.08 -15.08 -3.61
C ALA A 9 6.91 -16.15 -2.89
N LEU A 10 6.39 -16.71 -1.79
CA LEU A 10 7.13 -17.64 -0.94
C LEU A 10 6.60 -19.08 -1.00
N THR A 11 5.67 -19.36 -1.91
CA THR A 11 5.12 -20.70 -2.18
C THR A 11 5.49 -21.18 -3.57
N ASN A 12 5.66 -22.49 -3.73
CA ASN A 12 5.92 -23.09 -5.04
C ASN A 12 4.67 -23.19 -5.93
N ASP A 13 3.48 -22.91 -5.38
CA ASP A 13 2.20 -22.97 -6.06
C ASP A 13 1.64 -21.55 -6.28
N SER A 14 0.83 -21.37 -7.32
CA SER A 14 0.09 -20.12 -7.56
C SER A 14 -0.80 -19.76 -6.37
N SER A 15 -0.89 -18.46 -6.06
CA SER A 15 -1.75 -17.98 -4.98
C SER A 15 -3.23 -18.24 -5.26
N TYR A 16 -4.07 -18.28 -4.21
CA TYR A 16 -5.52 -18.40 -4.38
C TYR A 16 -6.07 -17.32 -5.34
N PHE A 17 -5.63 -16.07 -5.17
CA PHE A 17 -5.97 -14.96 -6.07
C PHE A 17 -5.70 -15.30 -7.54
N GLN A 18 -4.49 -15.76 -7.86
CA GLN A 18 -4.14 -16.13 -9.22
C GLN A 18 -4.99 -17.29 -9.74
N ASN A 19 -5.22 -18.31 -8.92
CA ASN A 19 -6.00 -19.47 -9.31
C ASN A 19 -7.47 -19.15 -9.63
N VAL A 20 -8.09 -18.23 -8.90
CA VAL A 20 -9.52 -17.91 -9.07
C VAL A 20 -9.78 -16.76 -10.04
N THR A 21 -8.82 -15.86 -10.22
CA THR A 21 -8.96 -14.70 -11.12
C THR A 21 -8.25 -14.88 -12.46
N GLY A 22 -7.23 -15.74 -12.51
CA GLY A 22 -6.27 -15.80 -13.62
C GLY A 22 -5.27 -14.64 -13.64
N CYS A 23 -5.34 -13.70 -12.69
CA CYS A 23 -4.50 -12.52 -12.64
C CYS A 23 -3.29 -12.70 -11.72
N THR A 24 -2.16 -12.12 -12.11
CA THR A 24 -0.92 -12.11 -11.32
C THR A 24 -0.67 -10.77 -10.65
N ASN A 25 -1.33 -9.70 -11.10
CA ASN A 25 -1.16 -8.37 -10.54
C ASN A 25 -2.33 -8.03 -9.59
N TYR A 26 -2.01 -7.96 -8.30
CA TYR A 26 -2.94 -7.56 -7.24
C TYR A 26 -2.79 -6.09 -6.83
N TYR A 27 -1.97 -5.29 -7.52
CA TYR A 27 -1.77 -3.88 -7.20
C TYR A 27 -2.80 -2.95 -7.87
N ASN A 28 -3.53 -3.46 -8.87
CA ASN A 28 -4.54 -2.68 -9.57
C ASN A 28 -5.61 -3.59 -10.19
N ILE A 29 -6.86 -3.45 -9.76
CA ILE A 29 -7.99 -4.26 -10.24
C ILE A 29 -8.26 -4.13 -11.75
N LEU A 30 -7.80 -3.06 -12.39
CA LEU A 30 -7.94 -2.87 -13.83
C LEU A 30 -6.82 -3.54 -14.65
N GLN A 31 -5.79 -4.08 -14.00
CA GLN A 31 -4.61 -4.64 -14.64
C GLN A 31 -4.37 -6.07 -14.14
N CYS A 32 -4.66 -7.05 -15.00
CA CYS A 32 -4.56 -8.47 -14.61
C CYS A 32 -3.12 -8.98 -14.51
N THR A 33 -2.20 -8.38 -15.27
CA THR A 33 -0.76 -8.70 -15.26
C THR A 33 0.05 -7.48 -14.89
N GLU A 34 1.28 -7.69 -14.43
CA GLU A 34 2.20 -6.59 -14.22
C GLU A 34 2.64 -5.98 -15.56
N LEU A 35 2.84 -4.67 -15.55
CA LEU A 35 3.37 -3.95 -16.71
C LEU A 35 4.89 -4.13 -16.76
N GLU A 36 5.44 -4.19 -17.98
CA GLU A 36 6.87 -4.40 -18.21
C GLU A 36 7.73 -3.27 -17.62
N ASP A 37 7.17 -2.06 -17.55
CA ASP A 37 7.86 -0.86 -17.07
C ASP A 37 8.27 -0.93 -15.60
N LYS A 38 7.59 -1.77 -14.79
CA LYS A 38 8.00 -2.06 -13.41
C LYS A 38 9.42 -2.64 -13.32
N GLY A 39 9.91 -3.34 -14.34
CA GLY A 39 11.26 -3.92 -14.36
C GLY A 39 12.35 -2.99 -14.91
N TYR A 40 12.00 -1.81 -15.43
CA TYR A 40 12.98 -0.95 -16.11
C TYR A 40 14.00 -0.33 -15.16
N TYR A 41 13.61 -0.03 -13.93
CA TYR A 41 14.49 0.61 -12.96
C TYR A 41 15.67 -0.29 -12.58
N GLU A 42 15.46 -1.61 -12.42
CA GLU A 42 16.53 -2.56 -12.09
C GLU A 42 17.60 -2.59 -13.20
N LYS A 43 17.17 -2.63 -14.47
CA LYS A 43 18.07 -2.56 -15.63
C LYS A 43 18.85 -1.25 -15.64
N PHE A 44 18.18 -0.12 -15.35
CA PHE A 44 18.81 1.19 -15.27
C PHE A 44 19.85 1.26 -14.14
N LEU A 45 19.50 0.79 -12.94
CA LEU A 45 20.40 0.75 -11.77
C LEU A 45 21.60 -0.20 -11.97
N SER A 46 21.48 -1.15 -12.89
CA SER A 46 22.56 -2.08 -13.24
C SER A 46 23.60 -1.50 -14.21
N LEU A 47 23.33 -0.34 -14.83
CA LEU A 47 24.26 0.29 -15.76
C LEU A 47 25.56 0.74 -15.05
N PRO A 48 26.76 0.48 -15.62
CA PRO A 48 28.03 0.84 -14.98
C PRO A 48 28.12 2.32 -14.57
N GLN A 49 27.73 3.22 -15.46
CA GLN A 49 27.75 4.67 -15.21
C GLN A 49 26.77 5.09 -14.11
N VAL A 50 25.61 4.41 -13.98
CA VAL A 50 24.65 4.70 -12.92
C VAL A 50 25.22 4.23 -11.59
N ARG A 51 25.74 3.00 -11.55
CA ARG A 51 26.38 2.42 -10.36
C ARG A 51 27.57 3.24 -9.86
N GLU A 52 28.38 3.76 -10.78
CA GLU A 52 29.47 4.69 -10.47
C GLU A 52 28.92 5.98 -9.87
N ALA A 53 27.92 6.60 -10.51
CA ALA A 53 27.35 7.87 -10.06
C ALA A 53 26.66 7.80 -8.68
N ILE A 54 26.07 6.66 -8.32
CA ILE A 54 25.44 6.45 -6.99
C ILE A 54 26.38 5.78 -5.97
N HIS A 55 27.64 5.52 -6.36
CA HIS A 55 28.70 4.98 -5.50
C HIS A 55 28.37 3.64 -4.81
N VAL A 56 27.66 2.73 -5.48
CA VAL A 56 27.29 1.40 -4.90
C VAL A 56 28.41 0.36 -4.98
N GLY A 57 29.53 0.68 -5.64
CA GLY A 57 30.69 -0.20 -5.76
C GLY A 57 30.35 -1.53 -6.43
N ASN A 58 30.73 -2.65 -5.80
CA ASN A 58 30.49 -4.00 -6.31
C ASN A 58 29.24 -4.68 -5.73
N GLN A 59 28.33 -3.94 -5.10
CA GLN A 59 27.13 -4.55 -4.52
C GLN A 59 26.16 -5.01 -5.60
N THR A 60 25.73 -6.27 -5.51
CA THR A 60 24.69 -6.83 -6.36
C THR A 60 23.33 -6.25 -5.98
N PHE A 61 22.50 -5.94 -6.98
CA PHE A 61 21.13 -5.52 -6.73
C PHE A 61 20.36 -6.67 -6.06
N SER A 62 19.52 -6.34 -5.08
CA SER A 62 18.72 -7.31 -4.32
C SER A 62 17.25 -7.06 -4.56
N ASP A 63 16.50 -8.11 -4.88
CA ASP A 63 15.04 -8.09 -5.03
C ASP A 63 14.29 -8.09 -3.68
N GLY A 64 14.98 -8.46 -2.59
CA GLY A 64 14.45 -8.41 -1.23
C GLY A 64 13.77 -9.70 -0.75
N VAL A 65 13.72 -10.75 -1.56
CA VAL A 65 12.98 -12.00 -1.25
C VAL A 65 13.46 -12.66 0.04
N GLU A 66 14.77 -12.67 0.32
CA GLU A 66 15.29 -13.23 1.57
C GLU A 66 14.84 -12.42 2.79
N VAL A 67 14.75 -11.09 2.69
CA VAL A 67 14.27 -10.23 3.79
C VAL A 67 12.79 -10.51 4.06
N GLU A 68 11.97 -10.57 3.00
CA GLU A 68 10.55 -10.89 3.09
C GLU A 68 10.31 -12.24 3.80
N LYS A 69 11.09 -13.26 3.41
CA LYS A 69 11.04 -14.60 4.02
C LYS A 69 11.30 -14.57 5.52
N TYR A 70 12.28 -13.80 5.99
CA TYR A 70 12.59 -13.71 7.43
C TYR A 70 11.59 -12.84 8.21
N LEU A 71 10.92 -11.89 7.57
CA LEU A 71 9.92 -11.01 8.20
C LEU A 71 8.48 -11.52 8.07
N ARG A 72 8.27 -12.71 7.50
CA ARG A 72 6.94 -13.28 7.22
C ARG A 72 5.99 -13.25 8.42
N GLU A 73 6.50 -13.56 9.61
CA GLU A 73 5.68 -13.60 10.83
C GLU A 73 5.32 -12.20 11.35
N ASP A 74 6.10 -11.19 11.00
CA ASP A 74 5.87 -9.79 11.36
C ASP A 74 4.84 -9.12 10.43
N THR A 75 4.80 -9.48 9.15
CA THR A 75 3.91 -8.88 8.14
C THR A 75 2.43 -8.89 8.55
N MET A 76 1.99 -9.91 9.30
CA MET A 76 0.60 -10.06 9.73
C MET A 76 0.31 -9.54 11.14
N GLN A 77 1.32 -9.00 11.84
CA GLN A 77 1.12 -8.44 13.18
C GLN A 77 0.37 -7.12 13.12
N SER A 78 -0.55 -6.91 14.06
CA SER A 78 -1.35 -5.69 14.08
C SER A 78 -0.58 -4.53 14.69
N VAL A 79 -0.46 -3.43 13.93
CA VAL A 79 0.12 -2.16 14.41
C VAL A 79 -0.93 -1.14 14.87
N LYS A 80 -2.18 -1.58 15.07
CA LYS A 80 -3.33 -0.70 15.36
C LYS A 80 -3.11 0.21 16.57
N SER A 81 -2.54 -0.33 17.65
CA SER A 81 -2.28 0.43 18.89
C SER A 81 -1.26 1.54 18.66
N TRP A 82 -0.20 1.28 17.90
CA TRP A 82 0.80 2.29 17.57
C TRP A 82 0.24 3.37 16.64
N LEU A 83 -0.56 2.97 15.65
CA LEU A 83 -1.22 3.94 14.79
C LEU A 83 -2.21 4.83 15.57
N ALA A 84 -2.98 4.26 16.50
CA ALA A 84 -3.86 5.04 17.38
C ALA A 84 -3.08 6.06 18.22
N GLU A 85 -1.97 5.65 18.83
CA GLU A 85 -1.09 6.55 19.59
C GLU A 85 -0.56 7.70 18.71
N ILE A 86 -0.17 7.42 17.47
CA ILE A 86 0.30 8.45 16.54
C ILE A 86 -0.84 9.39 16.15
N MET A 87 -2.03 8.86 15.83
CA MET A 87 -3.21 9.65 15.47
C MET A 87 -3.68 10.57 16.60
N ASP A 88 -3.45 10.19 17.86
CA ASP A 88 -3.84 10.95 19.04
C ASP A 88 -2.91 12.14 19.35
N HIS A 89 -1.70 12.18 18.77
CA HIS A 89 -0.66 13.15 19.13
C HIS A 89 -0.08 13.92 17.94
N TYR A 90 -0.16 13.39 16.72
CA TYR A 90 0.46 13.96 15.53
C TYR A 90 -0.57 14.37 14.46
N LYS A 91 -0.10 15.07 13.42
CA LYS A 91 -0.89 15.26 12.19
C LYS A 91 -0.65 14.03 11.34
N VAL A 92 -1.73 13.40 10.86
CA VAL A 92 -1.65 12.14 10.12
C VAL A 92 -2.50 12.24 8.86
N LEU A 93 -1.93 11.84 7.73
CA LEU A 93 -2.62 11.60 6.47
C LEU A 93 -2.49 10.11 6.13
N LEU A 94 -3.61 9.41 5.97
CA LEU A 94 -3.63 8.02 5.53
C LEU A 94 -4.44 7.90 4.24
N TYR A 95 -3.78 7.69 3.11
CA TYR A 95 -4.41 7.65 1.79
C TYR A 95 -4.30 6.26 1.15
N ASN A 96 -5.24 5.95 0.25
CA ASN A 96 -5.23 4.71 -0.54
C ASN A 96 -5.48 5.04 -2.02
N GLY A 97 -4.91 4.24 -2.91
CA GLY A 97 -5.36 4.17 -4.30
C GLY A 97 -6.67 3.39 -4.39
N GLN A 98 -7.70 3.93 -5.04
CA GLN A 98 -9.03 3.31 -5.08
C GLN A 98 -9.08 1.97 -5.85
N LEU A 99 -8.05 1.67 -6.64
CA LEU A 99 -7.97 0.48 -7.49
C LEU A 99 -7.08 -0.62 -6.90
N ASP A 100 -6.44 -0.38 -5.76
CA ASP A 100 -5.56 -1.35 -5.11
C ASP A 100 -6.34 -2.51 -4.51
N ILE A 101 -5.85 -3.75 -4.67
CA ILE A 101 -6.49 -4.95 -4.13
C ILE A 101 -5.83 -5.36 -2.81
N ILE A 102 -4.49 -5.31 -2.72
CA ILE A 102 -3.76 -5.80 -1.54
C ILE A 102 -3.99 -4.94 -0.30
N VAL A 103 -4.05 -3.61 -0.45
CA VAL A 103 -4.37 -2.65 0.62
C VAL A 103 -5.57 -1.79 0.21
N ALA A 104 -6.67 -2.47 -0.13
CA ALA A 104 -7.87 -1.84 -0.66
C ALA A 104 -8.44 -0.76 0.27
N ALA A 105 -8.82 0.39 -0.31
CA ALA A 105 -9.37 1.54 0.42
C ALA A 105 -10.55 1.17 1.34
N ALA A 106 -11.45 0.29 0.89
CA ALA A 106 -12.58 -0.18 1.69
C ALA A 106 -12.16 -0.97 2.94
N LEU A 107 -11.07 -1.74 2.87
CA LEU A 107 -10.54 -2.50 4.01
C LEU A 107 -9.81 -1.59 5.00
N THR A 108 -9.08 -0.58 4.50
CA THR A 108 -8.49 0.48 5.33
C THR A 108 -9.57 1.25 6.07
N GLU A 109 -10.65 1.67 5.38
CA GLU A 109 -11.78 2.34 6.01
C GLU A 109 -12.43 1.50 7.09
N ARG A 110 -12.68 0.22 6.81
CA ARG A 110 -13.26 -0.69 7.80
C ARG A 110 -12.35 -0.86 9.02
N SER A 111 -11.03 -0.91 8.80
CA SER A 111 -10.05 -0.99 9.88
C SER A 111 -10.09 0.25 10.76
N LEU A 112 -10.10 1.46 10.18
CA LEU A 112 -10.22 2.72 10.91
C LEU A 112 -11.54 2.84 11.69
N MET A 113 -12.65 2.35 11.13
CA MET A 113 -13.95 2.33 11.83
C MET A 113 -13.94 1.44 13.09
N ALA A 114 -13.11 0.39 13.08
CA ALA A 114 -12.96 -0.56 14.18
C ALA A 114 -11.85 -0.18 15.17
N MET A 115 -11.02 0.82 14.86
CA MET A 115 -9.96 1.30 15.75
C MET A 115 -10.52 2.18 16.87
N ASP A 116 -9.83 2.15 18.00
CA ASP A 116 -10.08 3.04 19.11
C ASP A 116 -8.95 4.07 19.21
N TRP A 117 -9.32 5.34 19.16
CA TRP A 117 -8.47 6.52 19.21
C TRP A 117 -9.36 7.72 19.57
N LYS A 118 -8.79 8.85 20.02
CA LYS A 118 -9.53 9.99 20.58
C LYS A 118 -10.64 10.52 19.67
N GLY A 119 -10.45 10.49 18.35
CA GLY A 119 -11.42 10.95 17.35
C GLY A 119 -12.29 9.84 16.72
N SER A 120 -12.27 8.62 17.27
CA SER A 120 -12.94 7.46 16.64
C SER A 120 -14.47 7.64 16.57
N GLN A 121 -15.07 8.32 17.55
CA GLN A 121 -16.52 8.55 17.56
C GLN A 121 -16.94 9.58 16.51
N GLU A 122 -16.17 10.65 16.35
CA GLU A 122 -16.34 11.68 15.34
C GLU A 122 -16.11 11.09 13.95
N TYR A 123 -15.09 10.24 13.79
CA TYR A 123 -14.75 9.62 12.52
C TYR A 123 -15.88 8.74 11.97
N ARG A 124 -16.56 7.99 12.85
CA ARG A 124 -17.75 7.20 12.48
C ARG A 124 -18.92 8.06 11.97
N LYS A 125 -19.00 9.32 12.40
CA LYS A 125 -20.03 10.29 11.99
C LYS A 125 -19.60 11.15 10.81
N ALA A 126 -18.29 11.32 10.61
CA ALA A 126 -17.72 12.17 9.59
C ALA A 126 -18.07 11.66 8.18
N LYS A 127 -18.58 12.57 7.35
CA LYS A 127 -18.85 12.29 5.94
C LYS A 127 -17.58 12.53 5.13
N LYS A 128 -17.46 11.80 4.02
CA LYS A 128 -16.45 12.11 3.00
C LYS A 128 -16.86 13.38 2.27
N ILE A 129 -15.88 14.23 1.98
CA ILE A 129 -16.02 15.40 1.13
C ILE A 129 -15.25 15.17 -0.18
N VAL A 130 -15.75 15.76 -1.26
CA VAL A 130 -15.06 15.72 -2.56
C VAL A 130 -13.79 16.56 -2.47
N TRP A 131 -12.68 15.98 -2.93
CA TRP A 131 -11.40 16.66 -3.06
C TRP A 131 -11.02 16.83 -4.53
N LYS A 132 -10.46 18.00 -4.83
CA LYS A 132 -9.94 18.41 -6.14
C LYS A 132 -8.56 19.04 -5.91
N ILE A 133 -7.68 18.97 -6.91
CA ILE A 133 -6.34 19.58 -6.81
C ILE A 133 -6.49 21.10 -6.72
N PHE A 134 -7.26 21.67 -7.63
CA PHE A 134 -7.71 23.05 -7.58
C PHE A 134 -9.24 23.11 -7.50
N GLU A 135 -9.78 24.08 -6.77
CA GLU A 135 -11.24 24.25 -6.64
C GLU A 135 -11.94 24.44 -7.99
N SER A 136 -11.23 25.02 -8.96
CA SER A 136 -11.67 25.25 -10.33
C SER A 136 -11.71 23.99 -11.19
N ASP A 137 -11.10 22.88 -10.77
CA ASP A 137 -11.03 21.67 -11.58
C ASP A 137 -12.43 21.08 -11.78
N LYS A 138 -12.67 20.53 -12.97
CA LYS A 138 -13.93 19.81 -13.23
C LYS A 138 -13.89 18.41 -12.60
N ASP A 139 -12.74 17.77 -12.70
CA ASP A 139 -12.54 16.39 -12.26
C ASP A 139 -12.34 16.30 -10.75
N VAL A 140 -12.77 15.16 -10.20
CA VAL A 140 -12.57 14.82 -8.78
C VAL A 140 -11.24 14.11 -8.64
N ALA A 141 -10.36 14.61 -7.76
CA ALA A 141 -9.08 14.00 -7.46
C ALA A 141 -9.21 12.89 -6.40
N GLY A 142 -10.25 12.96 -5.56
CA GLY A 142 -10.56 11.92 -4.59
C GLY A 142 -11.59 12.37 -3.58
N TYR A 143 -11.58 11.71 -2.42
CA TYR A 143 -12.46 12.02 -1.31
C TYR A 143 -11.66 12.07 -0.02
N VAL A 144 -11.99 13.00 0.85
CA VAL A 144 -11.33 13.17 2.15
C VAL A 144 -12.35 13.02 3.27
N ARG A 145 -11.99 12.30 4.33
CA ARG A 145 -12.66 12.33 5.63
C ARG A 145 -11.68 12.89 6.65
N ASN A 146 -12.08 13.96 7.32
CA ASN A 146 -11.24 14.67 8.28
C ASN A 146 -11.87 14.65 9.67
N VAL A 147 -11.04 14.36 10.69
CA VAL A 147 -11.35 14.57 12.10
C VAL A 147 -10.14 15.19 12.80
N GLY A 148 -10.29 16.46 13.20
CA GLY A 148 -9.24 17.19 13.90
C GLY A 148 -7.95 17.28 13.10
N ARG A 149 -6.94 16.49 13.49
CA ARG A 149 -5.60 16.45 12.86
C ARG A 149 -5.37 15.21 12.00
N PHE A 150 -6.38 14.34 11.88
CA PHE A 150 -6.33 13.12 11.07
C PHE A 150 -7.13 13.31 9.77
N HIS A 151 -6.50 12.99 8.64
CA HIS A 151 -7.10 13.01 7.31
C HIS A 151 -6.97 11.62 6.70
N GLN A 152 -8.07 11.12 6.16
CA GLN A 152 -8.11 9.93 5.33
C GLN A 152 -8.62 10.29 3.93
#